data_AF-A0AAD4X728-F1
#
_entry.id   AF-A0AAD4X728-F1
#
_cell.length_a   1.000
_cell.length_b   1.000
_cell.length_c   1.000
_cell.angle_alpha   90.00
_cell.angle_beta   90.00
_cell.angle_gamma   90.00
#
_symmetry.space_group_name_H-M   'P 1'
#
loop_
_entity.id
_entity.type
_entity.pdbx_description
1 polymer ?
#
loop_
_entity_poly.entity_id
_entity_poly.type
_entity_poly.pdbx_seq_one_letter_code
_entity_poly.pdbx_strand_id
1 'polypeptide(L)'
;MGGLRVVITVALLIVFTVVCCNFETSEAALSKYDYKMISKVNKDGPYSGLLVSKDSELQPFLKSPNFHLNSKISHVVLSGRRFYIGHIGDRKMIVAVTGMGMMNAAITTQMLCGLFKIKHVLHYGLASNADSKMNMGDIVIPQYWAHTGYWNWQKYGYGPDDELAFEEEGYFSRDYGYLKFADYYTNKTGGKDKDYSCDNDLNNVWYQPEEIFHAGETKDSVFWVPTPYTYYETAKKLEVVALEGCTKEGTHCLQKTPKVVTVKKGSSASMYIDNYAYKNFLNSKFHVSSCDMEGAAIALVCHQHYIPFLGFKALHDDYAAPNPVQPPSCSPSTPPTSPPPSNPPTSPDSPPPSNPPTSPPPSSSPSPSPAYPPPYTPPSSPFPSSSSSPSLYPSIFPFSSPSTPDDDVAVIAEEKSCIYGLLIENCVKVTHEFITKYSHMSDDVSVSSF
;
A
#
# COMPACT_ATOMS: atom_id res chain seq x y z
N MET A 1 53.36 38.14 -35.26
CA MET A 1 53.09 37.16 -34.18
C MET A 1 51.97 37.59 -33.21
N GLY A 2 51.67 38.88 -33.04
CA GLY A 2 50.60 39.33 -32.12
C GLY A 2 49.18 38.95 -32.53
N GLY A 3 48.82 39.10 -33.81
CA GLY A 3 47.45 38.84 -34.29
C GLY A 3 47.00 37.38 -34.17
N LEU A 4 47.88 36.41 -34.46
CA LEU A 4 47.55 34.98 -34.35
C LEU A 4 47.28 34.56 -32.90
N ARG A 5 48.02 35.13 -31.94
CA ARG A 5 47.78 34.87 -30.51
C ARG A 5 46.42 35.41 -30.06
N VAL A 6 46.02 36.59 -30.54
CA VAL A 6 44.71 37.17 -30.21
C VAL A 6 43.57 36.30 -30.75
N VAL A 7 43.68 35.84 -32.00
CA VAL A 7 42.65 34.98 -32.63
C VAL A 7 42.50 33.65 -31.87
N ILE A 8 43.61 33.02 -31.48
CA ILE A 8 43.58 31.76 -30.72
C ILE A 8 42.96 31.97 -29.33
N THR A 9 43.31 33.05 -28.63
CA THR A 9 42.75 33.33 -27.30
C THR A 9 41.25 33.60 -27.37
N VAL A 10 40.78 34.34 -28.38
CA VAL A 10 39.35 34.60 -28.59
C VAL A 10 38.60 33.32 -28.94
N ALA A 11 39.16 32.47 -29.81
CA ALA A 11 38.55 31.18 -30.15
C ALA A 11 38.44 30.26 -28.92
N LEU A 12 39.47 30.19 -28.07
CA LEU A 12 39.44 29.40 -26.84
C LEU A 12 38.43 29.94 -25.83
N LEU A 13 38.29 31.27 -25.70
CA LEU A 13 37.27 31.88 -24.86
C LEU A 13 35.85 31.58 -25.37
N ILE A 14 35.63 31.61 -26.69
CA ILE A 14 34.34 31.26 -27.29
C ILE A 14 34.04 29.79 -27.04
N VAL A 15 34.99 28.87 -27.26
CA VAL A 15 34.80 27.44 -27.00
C VAL A 15 34.53 27.19 -25.51
N PHE A 16 35.29 27.83 -24.60
CA PHE A 16 35.06 27.71 -23.17
C PHE A 16 33.68 28.24 -22.77
N THR A 17 33.26 29.39 -23.31
CA THR A 17 31.94 29.97 -23.05
C THR A 17 30.83 29.07 -23.59
N VAL A 18 30.98 28.52 -24.80
CA VAL A 18 30.03 27.57 -25.39
C VAL A 18 29.98 26.28 -24.56
N VAL A 19 31.10 25.74 -24.09
CA VAL A 19 31.12 24.55 -23.21
C VAL A 19 30.48 24.86 -21.85
N CYS A 20 30.71 26.04 -21.28
CA CYS A 20 30.11 26.48 -20.02
C CYS A 20 28.60 26.78 -20.16
N CYS A 21 28.16 27.33 -21.29
CA CYS A 21 26.75 27.63 -21.58
C CYS A 21 25.96 26.40 -22.03
N ASN A 22 26.63 25.33 -22.47
CA ASN A 22 26.00 24.03 -22.78
C ASN A 22 25.93 23.09 -21.55
N PHE A 23 26.18 23.59 -20.34
CA PHE A 23 25.68 22.88 -19.16
C PHE A 23 24.18 23.08 -19.10
N GLU A 24 23.46 22.28 -19.89
CA GLU A 24 22.07 21.98 -19.59
C GLU A 24 22.03 21.52 -18.14
N THR A 25 21.31 22.26 -17.31
CA THR A 25 20.93 21.79 -15.99
C THR A 25 20.02 20.60 -16.22
N SER A 26 20.58 19.39 -16.22
CA SER A 26 19.79 18.17 -16.28
C SER A 26 18.90 18.16 -15.05
N GLU A 27 17.59 18.37 -15.23
CA GLU A 27 16.59 18.10 -14.19
C GLU A 27 16.56 16.59 -14.00
N ALA A 28 17.42 16.09 -13.12
CA ALA A 28 17.45 14.69 -12.76
C ALA A 28 16.40 14.41 -11.68
N ALA A 29 15.70 13.29 -11.79
CA ALA A 29 14.75 12.84 -10.77
C ALA A 29 15.39 12.66 -9.37
N LEU A 30 16.73 12.55 -9.31
CA LEU A 30 17.50 12.49 -8.07
C LEU A 30 18.47 13.66 -7.98
N SER A 31 18.63 14.19 -6.77
CA SER A 31 19.71 15.16 -6.52
C SER A 31 21.08 14.51 -6.71
N LYS A 32 22.08 15.32 -7.09
CA LYS A 32 23.48 14.85 -7.21
C LYS A 32 24.00 14.22 -5.90
N TYR A 33 23.52 14.71 -4.77
CA TYR A 33 23.85 14.16 -3.46
C TYR A 33 23.28 12.75 -3.29
N ASP A 34 21.98 12.58 -3.54
CA ASP A 34 21.29 11.29 -3.39
C ASP A 34 21.89 10.25 -4.33
N TYR A 35 22.12 10.61 -5.60
CA TYR A 35 22.76 9.72 -6.56
C TYR A 35 24.14 9.24 -6.06
N LYS A 36 24.96 10.14 -5.50
CA LYS A 36 26.28 9.78 -4.96
C LYS A 36 26.16 8.87 -3.74
N MET A 37 25.17 9.07 -2.88
CA MET A 37 24.93 8.22 -1.71
C MET A 37 24.45 6.83 -2.13
N ILE A 38 23.47 6.75 -3.02
CA ILE A 38 22.97 5.50 -3.61
C ILE A 38 24.10 4.75 -4.31
N SER A 39 24.92 5.45 -5.11
CA SER A 39 26.07 4.85 -5.79
C SER A 39 27.08 4.25 -4.82
N LYS A 40 27.34 4.89 -3.68
CA LYS A 40 28.21 4.33 -2.63
C LYS A 40 27.61 3.08 -2.00
N VAL A 41 26.32 3.09 -1.66
CA VAL A 41 25.61 1.91 -1.13
C VAL A 41 25.68 0.76 -2.14
N ASN A 42 25.39 1.02 -3.42
CA ASN A 42 25.39 0.01 -4.47
C ASN A 42 26.77 -0.57 -4.84
N LYS A 43 27.88 0.02 -4.37
CA LYS A 43 29.21 -0.60 -4.47
C LYS A 43 29.36 -1.79 -3.55
N ASP A 44 28.68 -1.75 -2.41
CA ASP A 44 28.74 -2.80 -1.39
C ASP A 44 27.61 -3.84 -1.55
N GLY A 45 26.61 -3.61 -2.41
CA GLY A 45 25.52 -4.55 -2.66
C GLY A 45 25.94 -5.87 -3.34
N PRO A 46 24.99 -6.80 -3.58
CA PRO A 46 23.56 -6.63 -3.39
C PRO A 46 23.10 -6.76 -1.92
N TYR A 47 21.91 -6.23 -1.64
CA TYR A 47 21.28 -6.20 -0.32
C TYR A 47 19.99 -7.01 -0.30
N SER A 48 19.67 -7.60 0.85
CA SER A 48 18.32 -8.04 1.17
C SER A 48 17.47 -6.84 1.58
N GLY A 49 16.35 -6.62 0.91
CA GLY A 49 15.37 -5.61 1.27
C GLY A 49 14.43 -6.11 2.36
N LEU A 50 14.12 -5.29 3.35
CA LEU A 50 13.06 -5.53 4.32
C LEU A 50 12.14 -4.32 4.37
N LEU A 51 10.86 -4.55 4.09
CA LEU A 51 9.82 -3.54 4.13
C LEU A 51 8.83 -3.83 5.25
N VAL A 52 8.41 -2.79 5.96
CA VAL A 52 7.38 -2.84 7.01
C VAL A 52 6.44 -1.65 6.85
N SER A 53 5.21 -1.74 7.34
CA SER A 53 4.17 -0.75 7.04
C SER A 53 4.24 0.46 7.98
N LYS A 54 4.69 0.27 9.23
CA LYS A 54 4.69 1.30 10.27
C LYS A 54 6.00 1.36 11.06
N ASP A 55 6.26 2.50 11.69
CA ASP A 55 7.39 2.63 12.62
C ASP A 55 7.30 1.66 13.81
N SER A 56 6.10 1.39 14.32
CA SER A 56 5.90 0.40 15.40
C SER A 56 6.35 -1.01 15.01
N GLU A 57 6.30 -1.35 13.71
CA GLU A 57 6.79 -2.62 13.18
C GLU A 57 8.29 -2.56 12.93
N LEU A 58 8.84 -1.41 12.54
CA LEU A 58 10.26 -1.20 12.29
C LEU A 58 11.11 -1.21 13.56
N GLN A 59 10.66 -0.53 14.62
CA GLN A 59 11.47 -0.28 15.81
C GLN A 59 11.96 -1.56 16.50
N PRO A 60 11.15 -2.62 16.68
CA PRO A 60 11.63 -3.87 17.25
C PRO A 60 12.75 -4.52 16.44
N PHE A 61 12.71 -4.41 15.10
CA PHE A 61 13.78 -4.91 14.24
C PHE A 61 15.07 -4.09 14.37
N LEU A 62 14.97 -2.76 14.35
CA LEU A 62 16.16 -1.90 14.51
C LEU A 62 16.82 -2.02 15.89
N LYS A 63 16.03 -2.33 16.93
CA LYS A 63 16.50 -2.55 18.31
C LYS A 63 16.95 -3.99 18.57
N SER A 64 16.72 -4.90 17.62
CA SER A 64 17.17 -6.29 17.70
C SER A 64 18.70 -6.33 17.87
N PRO A 65 19.23 -7.11 18.83
CA PRO A 65 20.68 -7.21 19.04
C PRO A 65 21.41 -7.80 17.82
N ASN A 66 20.68 -8.42 16.91
CA ASN A 66 21.21 -9.08 15.71
C ASN A 66 21.33 -8.16 14.50
N PHE A 67 20.70 -6.97 14.54
CA PHE A 67 20.78 -5.99 13.45
C PHE A 67 21.77 -4.89 13.80
N HIS A 68 22.71 -4.63 12.90
CA HIS A 68 23.72 -3.60 13.08
C HIS A 68 23.69 -2.62 11.92
N LEU A 69 23.58 -1.32 12.24
CA LEU A 69 23.66 -0.25 11.26
C LEU A 69 25.09 -0.14 10.70
N ASN A 70 25.18 0.15 9.41
CA ASN A 70 26.46 0.40 8.77
C ASN A 70 27.09 1.68 9.33
N SER A 71 28.35 1.58 9.75
CA SER A 71 29.07 2.67 10.43
C SER A 71 29.43 3.85 9.51
N LYS A 72 29.47 3.64 8.19
CA LYS A 72 29.81 4.69 7.21
C LYS A 72 28.57 5.40 6.67
N ILE A 73 27.53 4.64 6.35
CA ILE A 73 26.26 5.15 5.82
C ILE A 73 25.15 4.39 6.55
N SER A 74 24.58 4.97 7.60
CA SER A 74 23.53 4.29 8.37
C SER A 74 22.15 4.35 7.69
N HIS A 75 21.93 5.35 6.83
CA HIS A 75 20.69 5.48 6.07
C HIS A 75 20.85 6.41 4.87
N VAL A 76 19.89 6.34 3.94
CA VAL A 76 19.65 7.31 2.87
C VAL A 76 18.19 7.76 2.96
N VAL A 77 17.92 9.06 2.83
CA VAL A 77 16.54 9.59 2.78
C VAL A 77 16.22 9.99 1.36
N LEU A 78 15.15 9.46 0.79
CA LEU A 78 14.71 9.74 -0.57
C LEU A 78 13.22 10.07 -0.53
N SER A 79 12.81 11.22 -1.05
CA SER A 79 11.40 11.66 -1.07
C SER A 79 10.68 11.53 0.30
N GLY A 80 11.39 11.86 1.38
CA GLY A 80 10.89 11.73 2.76
C GLY A 80 10.91 10.32 3.35
N ARG A 81 11.34 9.30 2.60
CA ARG A 81 11.41 7.90 3.03
C ARG A 81 12.83 7.54 3.41
N ARG A 82 13.01 6.93 4.58
CA ARG A 82 14.32 6.55 5.11
C ARG A 82 14.61 5.08 4.87
N PHE A 83 15.69 4.83 4.16
CA PHE A 83 16.24 3.50 3.90
C PHE A 83 17.44 3.28 4.82
N TYR A 84 17.27 2.50 5.88
CA TYR A 84 18.32 2.15 6.83
C TYR A 84 19.24 1.11 6.19
N ILE A 85 20.55 1.34 6.26
CA ILE A 85 21.56 0.45 5.70
C ILE A 85 22.28 -0.24 6.85
N GLY A 86 22.28 -1.57 6.85
CA GLY A 86 22.85 -2.36 7.92
C GLY A 86 23.14 -3.79 7.53
N HIS A 87 23.23 -4.67 8.51
CA HIS A 87 23.44 -6.10 8.30
C HIS A 87 22.91 -6.94 9.48
N ILE A 88 22.63 -8.21 9.19
CA ILE A 88 22.42 -9.28 10.17
C ILE A 88 23.49 -10.34 9.90
N GLY A 89 24.40 -10.59 10.84
CA GLY A 89 25.56 -11.43 10.56
C GLY A 89 26.35 -10.89 9.36
N ASP A 90 26.54 -11.72 8.33
CA ASP A 90 27.19 -11.34 7.07
C ASP A 90 26.22 -10.82 5.99
N ARG A 91 24.91 -10.84 6.27
CA ARG A 91 23.84 -10.46 5.32
C ARG A 91 23.61 -8.97 5.34
N LYS A 92 23.87 -8.31 4.23
CA LYS A 92 23.64 -6.87 4.05
C LYS A 92 22.16 -6.59 3.86
N MET A 93 21.65 -5.61 4.59
CA MET A 93 20.23 -5.28 4.66
C MET A 93 19.98 -3.83 4.28
N ILE A 94 18.87 -3.59 3.57
CA ILE A 94 18.22 -2.28 3.47
C ILE A 94 16.82 -2.42 4.06
N VAL A 95 16.51 -1.60 5.06
CA VAL A 95 15.23 -1.65 5.79
C VAL A 95 14.50 -0.33 5.63
N ALA A 96 13.20 -0.35 5.34
CA ALA A 96 12.41 0.87 5.20
C ALA A 96 10.96 0.69 5.64
N VAL A 97 10.37 1.79 6.10
CA VAL A 97 8.92 1.90 6.32
C VAL A 97 8.25 2.30 5.00
N THR A 98 7.25 1.54 4.58
CA THR A 98 6.45 1.85 3.40
C THR A 98 5.41 2.91 3.67
N GLY A 99 4.88 2.97 4.90
CA GLY A 99 3.60 3.61 5.17
C GLY A 99 2.44 2.65 4.86
N MET A 100 1.25 2.99 5.37
CA MET A 100 0.05 2.17 5.17
C MET A 100 -0.52 2.33 3.76
N GLY A 101 -1.06 1.23 3.24
CA GLY A 101 -1.80 1.19 1.99
C GLY A 101 -0.93 0.90 0.76
N MET A 102 -1.59 0.43 -0.29
CA MET A 102 -0.94 -0.14 -1.47
C MET A 102 -0.09 0.87 -2.24
N MET A 103 -0.54 2.12 -2.36
CA MET A 103 0.22 3.18 -3.05
C MET A 103 1.56 3.48 -2.36
N ASN A 104 1.54 3.56 -1.03
CA ASN A 104 2.73 3.81 -0.21
C ASN A 104 3.73 2.65 -0.29
N ALA A 105 3.22 1.43 -0.25
CA ALA A 105 3.97 0.21 -0.48
C ALA A 105 4.61 0.16 -1.87
N ALA A 106 3.84 0.43 -2.93
CA ALA A 106 4.34 0.45 -4.30
C ALA A 106 5.44 1.49 -4.51
N ILE A 107 5.23 2.74 -4.07
CA ILE A 107 6.23 3.82 -4.21
C ILE A 107 7.54 3.45 -3.50
N THR A 108 7.46 2.98 -2.26
CA THR A 108 8.67 2.63 -1.48
C THR A 108 9.41 1.46 -2.10
N THR A 109 8.67 0.44 -2.55
CA THR A 109 9.24 -0.75 -3.19
C THR A 109 9.88 -0.40 -4.53
N GLN A 110 9.25 0.47 -5.32
CA GLN A 110 9.79 0.92 -6.60
C GLN A 110 11.10 1.69 -6.41
N MET A 111 11.17 2.54 -5.38
CA MET A 111 12.41 3.23 -5.02
C MET A 111 13.48 2.24 -4.53
N LEU A 112 13.10 1.23 -3.74
CA LEU A 112 14.01 0.21 -3.26
C LEU A 112 14.61 -0.59 -4.42
N CYS A 113 13.76 -1.17 -5.27
CA CYS A 113 14.15 -2.04 -6.38
C CYS A 113 14.84 -1.28 -7.52
N GLY A 114 14.36 -0.07 -7.84
CA GLY A 114 14.88 0.71 -8.96
C GLY A 114 16.18 1.48 -8.66
N LEU A 115 16.45 1.81 -7.39
CA LEU A 115 17.61 2.63 -7.02
C LEU A 115 18.72 1.85 -6.34
N PHE A 116 18.41 0.75 -5.64
CA PHE A 116 19.39 -0.05 -4.93
C PHE A 116 19.62 -1.41 -5.58
N LYS A 117 20.82 -1.98 -5.40
CA LYS A 117 21.10 -3.37 -5.82
C LYS A 117 20.46 -4.33 -4.82
N ILE A 118 19.26 -4.80 -5.14
CA ILE A 118 18.46 -5.68 -4.28
C ILE A 118 18.52 -7.14 -4.77
N LYS A 119 18.64 -8.06 -3.82
CA LYS A 119 18.67 -9.51 -4.06
C LYS A 119 17.29 -10.15 -3.95
N HIS A 120 16.52 -9.73 -2.95
CA HIS A 120 15.14 -10.10 -2.70
C HIS A 120 14.52 -9.05 -1.77
N VAL A 121 13.20 -9.04 -1.71
CA VAL A 121 12.43 -8.22 -0.77
C VAL A 121 11.66 -9.13 0.17
N LEU A 122 11.86 -8.91 1.46
CA LEU A 122 11.06 -9.46 2.53
C LEU A 122 10.07 -8.40 2.99
N HIS A 123 8.90 -8.83 3.40
CA HIS A 123 7.93 -7.96 4.04
C HIS A 123 7.31 -8.69 5.22
N TYR A 124 7.31 -8.05 6.39
CA TYR A 124 6.45 -8.50 7.47
C TYR A 124 5.51 -7.40 7.93
N GLY A 125 4.40 -7.82 8.54
CA GLY A 125 3.46 -6.96 9.19
C GLY A 125 2.30 -7.76 9.77
N LEU A 126 1.30 -7.03 10.28
CA LEU A 126 0.05 -7.63 10.73
C LEU A 126 -0.89 -7.88 9.54
N ALA A 127 -1.78 -8.86 9.65
CA ALA A 127 -2.88 -9.11 8.70
C ALA A 127 -4.13 -9.62 9.41
N SER A 128 -5.28 -9.46 8.75
CA SER A 128 -6.53 -10.09 9.20
C SER A 128 -6.62 -11.54 8.74
N ASN A 129 -7.14 -12.40 9.61
CA ASN A 129 -7.38 -13.81 9.40
C ASN A 129 -8.66 -14.06 8.59
N ALA A 130 -8.50 -14.63 7.40
CA ALA A 130 -9.60 -15.04 6.53
C ALA A 130 -9.83 -16.57 6.56
N ASP A 131 -9.05 -17.36 7.28
CA ASP A 131 -9.12 -18.82 7.29
C ASP A 131 -9.47 -19.38 8.67
N SER A 132 -10.62 -20.06 8.75
CA SER A 132 -11.11 -20.74 9.96
C SER A 132 -10.14 -21.74 10.60
N LYS A 133 -9.11 -22.20 9.88
CA LYS A 133 -8.10 -23.13 10.37
C LYS A 133 -6.90 -22.44 11.05
N MET A 134 -6.82 -21.12 10.94
CA MET A 134 -5.75 -20.30 11.50
C MET A 134 -6.27 -19.53 12.72
N ASN A 135 -5.35 -19.08 13.56
CA ASN A 135 -5.68 -18.38 14.80
C ASN A 135 -4.90 -17.08 14.90
N MET A 136 -5.40 -16.16 15.73
CA MET A 136 -4.64 -14.99 16.12
C MET A 136 -3.24 -15.39 16.61
N GLY A 137 -2.23 -14.72 16.07
CA GLY A 137 -0.82 -14.90 16.34
C GLY A 137 -0.09 -15.91 15.45
N ASP A 138 -0.79 -16.71 14.66
CA ASP A 138 -0.16 -17.51 13.62
C ASP A 138 0.55 -16.57 12.61
N ILE A 139 1.76 -16.96 12.18
CA ILE A 139 2.48 -16.28 11.10
C ILE A 139 2.26 -17.06 9.82
N VAL A 140 1.51 -16.48 8.90
CA VAL A 140 1.27 -17.08 7.59
C VAL A 140 2.28 -16.60 6.56
N ILE A 141 2.65 -17.50 5.66
CA ILE A 141 3.57 -17.23 4.54
C ILE A 141 2.86 -17.60 3.23
N PRO A 142 2.25 -16.63 2.52
CA PRO A 142 1.54 -16.90 1.28
C PRO A 142 2.47 -17.20 0.09
N GLN A 143 2.08 -18.18 -0.74
CA GLN A 143 2.73 -18.45 -2.02
C GLN A 143 2.33 -17.47 -3.12
N TYR A 144 1.08 -17.03 -3.13
CA TYR A 144 0.54 -16.12 -4.14
C TYR A 144 -0.12 -14.91 -3.48
N TRP A 145 0.02 -13.74 -4.12
CA TRP A 145 -0.56 -12.48 -3.67
C TRP A 145 -1.49 -11.90 -4.74
N ALA A 146 -2.63 -11.35 -4.34
CA ALA A 146 -3.55 -10.66 -5.25
C ALA A 146 -4.02 -9.32 -4.69
N HIS A 147 -4.20 -8.34 -5.57
CA HIS A 147 -4.93 -7.13 -5.27
C HIS A 147 -6.44 -7.42 -5.36
N THR A 148 -7.09 -7.62 -4.21
CA THR A 148 -8.54 -7.94 -4.16
C THR A 148 -9.43 -6.71 -4.06
N GLY A 149 -8.89 -5.53 -4.38
CA GLY A 149 -9.58 -4.24 -4.35
C GLY A 149 -9.72 -3.56 -5.70
N TYR A 150 -9.23 -4.19 -6.79
CA TYR A 150 -9.42 -3.68 -8.15
C TYR A 150 -10.64 -4.35 -8.78
N TRP A 151 -11.70 -3.55 -8.99
CA TRP A 151 -13.02 -4.04 -9.39
C TRP A 151 -13.56 -3.33 -10.62
N ASN A 152 -14.33 -4.07 -11.42
CA ASN A 152 -15.26 -3.51 -12.40
C ASN A 152 -16.69 -3.65 -11.83
N TRP A 153 -17.39 -2.52 -11.73
CA TRP A 153 -18.74 -2.50 -11.17
C TRP A 153 -19.77 -2.77 -12.27
N GLN A 154 -20.61 -3.78 -12.06
CA GLN A 154 -21.69 -4.06 -12.99
C GLN A 154 -22.83 -3.05 -12.86
N LYS A 155 -23.28 -2.52 -13.99
CA LYS A 155 -24.37 -1.54 -14.03
C LYS A 155 -25.62 -2.09 -13.33
N TYR A 156 -26.31 -1.25 -12.56
CA TYR A 156 -27.58 -1.64 -11.94
C TYR A 156 -28.59 -2.13 -12.98
N GLY A 157 -29.32 -3.19 -12.64
CA GLY A 157 -30.31 -3.85 -13.51
C GLY A 157 -29.71 -4.85 -14.50
N TYR A 158 -28.38 -4.98 -14.57
CA TYR A 158 -27.70 -5.94 -15.43
C TYR A 158 -27.35 -7.19 -14.61
N GLY A 159 -27.68 -8.37 -15.13
CA GLY A 159 -27.35 -9.66 -14.54
C GLY A 159 -25.94 -10.13 -14.92
N PRO A 160 -25.41 -11.19 -14.28
CA PRO A 160 -24.04 -11.65 -14.52
C PRO A 160 -23.67 -11.96 -15.98
N ASP A 161 -24.65 -12.21 -16.85
CA ASP A 161 -24.43 -12.50 -18.27
C ASP A 161 -24.46 -11.23 -19.17
N ASP A 162 -24.88 -10.09 -18.63
CA ASP A 162 -24.88 -8.81 -19.35
C ASP A 162 -23.48 -8.17 -19.35
N GLU A 163 -23.11 -7.57 -20.48
CA GLU A 163 -21.79 -6.98 -20.76
C GLU A 163 -21.27 -6.05 -19.66
N LEU A 164 -19.99 -6.21 -19.28
CA LEU A 164 -19.32 -5.27 -18.39
C LEU A 164 -18.81 -4.05 -19.15
N ALA A 165 -18.67 -2.93 -18.44
CA ALA A 165 -18.05 -1.76 -19.02
C ALA A 165 -16.64 -2.11 -19.53
N PHE A 166 -16.41 -1.85 -20.82
CA PHE A 166 -15.16 -2.06 -21.53
C PHE A 166 -14.68 -3.53 -21.65
N GLU A 167 -15.63 -4.48 -21.64
CA GLU A 167 -15.34 -5.91 -21.80
C GLU A 167 -14.93 -6.25 -23.24
N GLU A 168 -15.63 -5.72 -24.24
CA GLU A 168 -15.32 -5.97 -25.66
C GLU A 168 -13.92 -5.48 -26.06
N GLU A 169 -13.43 -4.41 -25.43
CA GLU A 169 -12.08 -3.89 -25.64
C GLU A 169 -10.98 -4.67 -24.88
N GLY A 170 -11.37 -5.65 -24.05
CA GLY A 170 -10.45 -6.52 -23.33
C GLY A 170 -9.74 -5.84 -22.14
N TYR A 171 -10.27 -4.73 -21.63
CA TYR A 171 -9.70 -4.06 -20.44
C TYR A 171 -10.04 -4.76 -19.13
N PHE A 172 -11.13 -5.53 -19.11
CA PHE A 172 -11.61 -6.20 -17.90
C PHE A 172 -11.95 -7.66 -18.17
N SER A 173 -11.71 -8.51 -17.16
CA SER A 173 -11.90 -9.96 -17.22
C SER A 173 -13.03 -10.40 -16.28
N ARG A 174 -13.68 -11.50 -16.68
CA ARG A 174 -14.66 -12.24 -15.86
C ARG A 174 -14.09 -13.48 -15.19
N ASP A 175 -12.84 -13.84 -15.49
CA ASP A 175 -12.24 -15.14 -15.15
C ASP A 175 -12.17 -15.40 -13.64
N TYR A 176 -12.09 -14.33 -12.85
CA TYR A 176 -11.98 -14.39 -11.39
C TYR A 176 -13.35 -14.37 -10.69
N GLY A 177 -14.40 -14.04 -11.44
CA GLY A 177 -15.78 -13.91 -10.97
C GLY A 177 -16.04 -12.65 -10.15
N TYR A 178 -17.19 -12.65 -9.47
CA TYR A 178 -17.75 -11.46 -8.83
C TYR A 178 -18.22 -11.70 -7.40
N LEU A 179 -18.38 -10.60 -6.66
CA LEU A 179 -19.13 -10.51 -5.42
C LEU A 179 -20.51 -9.93 -5.73
N LYS A 180 -21.58 -10.67 -5.38
CA LYS A 180 -22.95 -10.17 -5.42
C LYS A 180 -23.32 -9.56 -4.08
N PHE A 181 -23.60 -8.26 -4.03
CA PHE A 181 -23.90 -7.58 -2.77
C PHE A 181 -25.24 -8.02 -2.16
N ALA A 182 -26.22 -8.37 -2.99
CA ALA A 182 -27.54 -8.80 -2.51
C ALA A 182 -27.50 -10.08 -1.67
N ASP A 183 -26.47 -10.92 -1.81
CA ASP A 183 -26.30 -12.15 -1.02
C ASP A 183 -26.05 -11.88 0.49
N TYR A 184 -25.73 -10.63 0.84
CA TYR A 184 -25.29 -10.22 2.18
C TYR A 184 -26.24 -9.25 2.90
N TYR A 185 -27.46 -9.01 2.38
CA TYR A 185 -28.45 -8.14 3.02
C TYR A 185 -29.26 -8.85 4.13
N THR A 186 -29.62 -8.13 5.20
CA THR A 186 -30.24 -8.69 6.43
C THR A 186 -31.77 -8.81 6.40
N ASN A 187 -32.46 -8.35 5.36
CA ASN A 187 -33.92 -8.38 5.30
C ASN A 187 -34.47 -9.65 4.62
N LYS A 188 -34.23 -10.82 5.23
CA LYS A 188 -34.83 -12.12 4.84
C LYS A 188 -36.20 -12.35 5.50
N THR A 189 -36.94 -11.28 5.83
CA THR A 189 -38.30 -11.35 6.38
C THR A 189 -39.33 -11.03 5.31
N GLY A 190 -39.42 -11.89 4.30
CA GLY A 190 -40.64 -12.12 3.53
C GLY A 190 -41.22 -13.47 3.94
N GLY A 191 -42.54 -13.57 4.00
CA GLY A 191 -43.26 -14.78 4.44
C GLY A 191 -43.01 -16.00 3.56
N LYS A 192 -43.97 -16.94 3.54
CA LYS A 192 -43.85 -18.25 2.89
C LYS A 192 -43.55 -18.25 1.38
N ASP A 193 -43.46 -17.08 0.75
CA ASP A 193 -42.98 -16.89 -0.62
C ASP A 193 -41.55 -16.36 -0.59
N LYS A 194 -40.61 -17.29 -0.71
CA LYS A 194 -39.18 -17.01 -0.88
C LYS A 194 -38.92 -16.51 -2.30
N ASP A 195 -39.23 -15.26 -2.58
CA ASP A 195 -38.75 -14.64 -3.80
C ASP A 195 -37.30 -14.17 -3.60
N TYR A 196 -36.36 -14.98 -4.07
CA TYR A 196 -34.92 -14.70 -4.07
C TYR A 196 -34.50 -13.76 -5.22
N SER A 197 -35.46 -13.13 -5.92
CA SER A 197 -35.21 -12.39 -7.16
C SER A 197 -34.76 -10.93 -7.00
N CYS A 198 -34.89 -10.32 -5.82
CA CYS A 198 -34.55 -8.90 -5.66
C CYS A 198 -33.04 -8.70 -5.42
N ASP A 199 -32.35 -8.28 -6.48
CA ASP A 199 -31.04 -7.65 -6.36
C ASP A 199 -31.14 -6.32 -5.59
N ASN A 200 -30.00 -5.79 -5.14
CA ASN A 200 -29.94 -4.45 -4.55
C ASN A 200 -29.29 -3.46 -5.53
N ASP A 201 -29.32 -2.17 -5.19
CA ASP A 201 -28.77 -1.12 -6.05
C ASP A 201 -27.24 -1.21 -6.24
N LEU A 202 -26.54 -2.00 -5.40
CA LEU A 202 -25.11 -2.25 -5.52
C LEU A 202 -24.77 -3.36 -6.52
N ASN A 203 -25.69 -4.28 -6.84
CA ASN A 203 -25.48 -5.33 -7.84
C ASN A 203 -24.18 -6.16 -7.62
N ASN A 204 -23.36 -6.35 -8.66
CA ASN A 204 -22.15 -7.17 -8.66
C ASN A 204 -20.87 -6.33 -8.86
N VAL A 205 -19.77 -6.72 -8.21
CA VAL A 205 -18.42 -6.24 -8.53
C VAL A 205 -17.54 -7.41 -8.99
N TRP A 206 -16.86 -7.22 -10.12
CA TRP A 206 -16.03 -8.23 -10.79
C TRP A 206 -14.56 -7.96 -10.50
N TYR A 207 -13.83 -8.99 -10.05
CA TYR A 207 -12.41 -8.88 -9.68
C TYR A 207 -11.52 -8.80 -10.91
N GLN A 208 -10.59 -7.84 -10.91
CA GLN A 208 -9.76 -7.52 -12.06
C GLN A 208 -8.27 -7.81 -11.80
N PRO A 209 -7.53 -8.34 -12.80
CA PRO A 209 -6.08 -8.44 -12.73
C PRO A 209 -5.44 -7.06 -12.82
N GLU A 210 -4.24 -6.91 -12.27
CA GLU A 210 -3.41 -5.74 -12.49
C GLU A 210 -2.74 -5.80 -13.86
N GLU A 211 -2.59 -4.65 -14.50
CA GLU A 211 -1.83 -4.52 -15.75
C GLU A 211 -0.35 -4.32 -15.42
N ILE A 212 0.51 -5.10 -16.08
CA ILE A 212 1.97 -4.98 -15.94
C ILE A 212 2.66 -4.84 -17.30
N PHE A 213 3.88 -4.31 -17.24
CA PHE A 213 4.71 -4.08 -18.40
C PHE A 213 6.05 -4.79 -18.25
N HIS A 214 6.38 -5.65 -19.21
CA HIS A 214 7.68 -6.29 -19.31
C HIS A 214 8.63 -5.51 -20.23
N ALA A 215 9.91 -5.93 -20.24
CA ALA A 215 10.90 -5.36 -21.13
C ALA A 215 10.46 -5.53 -22.60
N GLY A 216 10.54 -4.45 -23.38
CA GLY A 216 10.04 -4.42 -24.76
C GLY A 216 8.59 -3.98 -24.92
N GLU A 217 8.00 -3.29 -23.92
CA GLU A 217 6.66 -2.68 -23.98
C GLU A 217 5.53 -3.71 -24.16
N THR A 218 5.79 -4.96 -23.77
CA THR A 218 4.77 -6.01 -23.77
C THR A 218 3.88 -5.87 -22.54
N LYS A 219 2.58 -5.76 -22.80
CA LYS A 219 1.53 -5.71 -21.78
C LYS A 219 1.13 -7.13 -21.38
N ASP A 220 1.02 -7.37 -20.08
CA ASP A 220 0.47 -8.59 -19.50
C ASP A 220 -0.50 -8.24 -18.36
N SER A 221 -1.27 -9.23 -17.89
CA SER A 221 -2.24 -9.09 -16.82
C SER A 221 -2.02 -10.14 -15.74
N VAL A 222 -1.89 -9.69 -14.50
CA VAL A 222 -1.59 -10.57 -13.36
C VAL A 222 -2.59 -10.35 -12.23
N PHE A 223 -3.33 -11.40 -11.89
CA PHE A 223 -4.15 -11.40 -10.67
C PHE A 223 -3.42 -12.04 -9.49
N TRP A 224 -2.75 -13.18 -9.72
CA TRP A 224 -1.96 -13.88 -8.72
C TRP A 224 -0.47 -13.70 -8.98
N VAL A 225 0.19 -12.85 -8.20
CA VAL A 225 1.64 -12.68 -8.24
C VAL A 225 2.30 -13.82 -7.46
N PRO A 226 3.14 -14.66 -8.09
CA PRO A 226 3.76 -15.79 -7.42
C PRO A 226 5.01 -15.37 -6.63
N THR A 227 5.18 -15.93 -5.44
CA THR A 227 6.49 -16.07 -4.79
C THR A 227 7.28 -17.17 -5.50
N PRO A 228 8.56 -16.96 -5.84
CA PRO A 228 9.37 -17.98 -6.50
C PRO A 228 9.37 -19.31 -5.72
N TYR A 229 9.22 -20.42 -6.43
CA TYR A 229 9.05 -21.75 -5.83
C TYR A 229 10.17 -22.09 -4.84
N THR A 230 11.42 -21.79 -5.17
CA THR A 230 12.58 -22.01 -4.29
C THR A 230 12.49 -21.22 -2.98
N TYR A 231 12.02 -19.97 -3.02
CA TYR A 231 11.79 -19.16 -1.82
C TYR A 231 10.66 -19.75 -0.98
N TYR A 232 9.56 -20.16 -1.61
CA TYR A 232 8.42 -20.75 -0.91
C TYR A 232 8.75 -22.08 -0.24
N GLU A 233 9.42 -23.01 -0.95
CA GLU A 233 9.87 -24.28 -0.37
C GLU A 233 10.88 -24.08 0.76
N THR A 234 11.75 -23.08 0.62
CA THR A 234 12.69 -22.70 1.68
C THR A 234 11.95 -22.16 2.90
N ALA A 235 10.89 -21.36 2.70
CA ALA A 235 10.09 -20.81 3.78
C ALA A 235 9.34 -21.88 4.59
N LYS A 236 9.01 -23.05 4.01
CA LYS A 236 8.43 -24.18 4.76
C LYS A 236 9.33 -24.67 5.90
N LYS A 237 10.64 -24.50 5.77
CA LYS A 237 11.59 -24.84 6.85
C LYS A 237 11.45 -23.95 8.08
N LEU A 238 10.71 -22.84 7.99
CA LEU A 238 10.38 -21.97 9.12
C LEU A 238 9.23 -22.51 9.98
N GLU A 239 8.48 -23.51 9.52
CA GLU A 239 7.35 -24.09 10.29
C GLU A 239 7.80 -24.74 11.61
N VAL A 240 9.09 -25.04 11.77
CA VAL A 240 9.68 -25.54 13.02
C VAL A 240 10.03 -24.43 14.01
N VAL A 241 9.95 -23.15 13.62
CA VAL A 241 10.28 -22.01 14.49
C VAL A 241 9.19 -21.88 15.55
N ALA A 242 9.58 -22.11 16.81
CA ALA A 242 8.70 -21.89 17.95
C ALA A 242 8.43 -20.38 18.11
N LEU A 243 7.15 -20.01 18.19
CA LEU A 243 6.71 -18.65 18.41
C LEU A 243 6.32 -18.45 19.88
N GLU A 244 6.55 -17.25 20.40
CA GLU A 244 6.16 -16.93 21.77
C GLU A 244 4.65 -16.71 21.85
N GLY A 245 3.99 -17.36 22.81
CA GLY A 245 2.55 -17.24 23.03
C GLY A 245 2.16 -16.13 24.02
N CYS A 246 3.12 -15.57 24.76
CA CYS A 246 2.90 -14.55 25.78
C CYS A 246 3.94 -13.44 25.68
N THR A 247 3.61 -12.25 26.18
CA THR A 247 4.59 -11.16 26.37
C THR A 247 5.69 -11.58 27.35
N LYS A 248 6.81 -10.85 27.37
CA LYS A 248 7.98 -11.17 28.22
C LYS A 248 7.65 -11.14 29.71
N GLU A 249 6.72 -10.29 30.10
CA GLU A 249 6.20 -10.15 31.46
C GLU A 249 5.22 -11.27 31.82
N GLY A 250 4.74 -12.04 30.83
CA GLY A 250 3.80 -13.15 31.01
C GLY A 250 2.36 -12.72 31.32
N THR A 251 2.06 -11.41 31.26
CA THR A 251 0.75 -10.85 31.63
C THR A 251 -0.29 -10.96 30.53
N HIS A 252 0.13 -10.93 29.25
CA HIS A 252 -0.77 -11.04 28.10
C HIS A 252 -0.37 -12.25 27.26
N CYS A 253 -1.31 -13.17 27.08
CA CYS A 253 -1.10 -14.45 26.40
C CYS A 253 -2.18 -14.69 25.33
N LEU A 254 -1.76 -15.27 24.21
CA LEU A 254 -2.64 -15.79 23.18
C LEU A 254 -3.37 -17.03 23.69
N GLN A 255 -4.61 -17.21 23.25
CA GLN A 255 -5.45 -18.37 23.61
C GLN A 255 -4.89 -19.69 23.08
N LYS A 256 -4.20 -19.64 21.94
CA LYS A 256 -3.58 -20.78 21.29
C LYS A 256 -2.10 -20.48 21.07
N THR A 257 -1.28 -21.53 21.15
CA THR A 257 0.14 -21.42 20.82
C THR A 257 0.27 -21.06 19.33
N PRO A 258 0.90 -19.92 19.01
CA PRO A 258 1.06 -19.50 17.62
C PRO A 258 2.06 -20.41 16.89
N LYS A 259 1.87 -20.54 15.58
CA LYS A 259 2.80 -21.28 14.71
C LYS A 259 3.13 -20.51 13.43
N VAL A 260 4.24 -20.86 12.81
CA VAL A 260 4.52 -20.47 11.43
C VAL A 260 3.88 -21.48 10.49
N VAL A 261 3.21 -21.02 9.45
CA VAL A 261 2.52 -21.88 8.49
C VAL A 261 2.57 -21.30 7.07
N THR A 262 2.94 -22.13 6.11
CA THR A 262 2.82 -21.77 4.70
C THR A 262 1.38 -21.91 4.22
N VAL A 263 0.90 -20.91 3.47
CA VAL A 263 -0.47 -20.87 2.93
C VAL A 263 -0.44 -20.64 1.44
N LYS A 264 -1.54 -20.98 0.76
CA LYS A 264 -1.59 -20.84 -0.70
C LYS A 264 -1.65 -19.37 -1.11
N LYS A 265 -2.53 -18.58 -0.50
CA LYS A 265 -2.84 -17.23 -0.97
C LYS A 265 -3.02 -16.22 0.15
N GLY A 266 -2.48 -15.04 -0.09
CA GLY A 266 -2.73 -13.81 0.66
C GLY A 266 -3.35 -12.79 -0.28
N SER A 267 -4.04 -11.80 0.26
CA SER A 267 -4.55 -10.69 -0.52
C SER A 267 -4.28 -9.35 0.14
N SER A 268 -4.29 -8.31 -0.68
CA SER A 268 -4.22 -6.94 -0.20
C SER A 268 -5.27 -6.09 -0.89
N ALA A 269 -5.76 -5.07 -0.19
CA ALA A 269 -6.58 -4.01 -0.75
C ALA A 269 -6.34 -2.72 0.05
N SER A 270 -6.71 -1.57 -0.49
CA SER A 270 -6.72 -0.32 0.29
C SER A 270 -7.93 -0.24 1.24
N MET A 271 -8.14 -1.31 2.01
CA MET A 271 -9.27 -1.53 2.90
C MET A 271 -8.80 -2.28 4.15
N TYR A 272 -9.17 -1.79 5.33
CA TYR A 272 -9.04 -2.57 6.55
C TYR A 272 -10.25 -3.53 6.64
N ILE A 273 -10.00 -4.83 6.63
CA ILE A 273 -11.07 -5.84 6.58
C ILE A 273 -11.37 -6.33 7.99
N ASP A 274 -12.46 -5.81 8.57
CA ASP A 274 -13.06 -6.28 9.82
C ASP A 274 -14.52 -6.65 9.60
N ASN A 275 -14.75 -7.51 8.61
CA ASN A 275 -16.09 -8.00 8.27
C ASN A 275 -16.05 -9.49 8.01
N TYR A 276 -16.68 -10.27 8.89
CA TYR A 276 -16.70 -11.72 8.79
C TYR A 276 -17.20 -12.23 7.43
N ALA A 277 -18.30 -11.64 6.93
CA ALA A 277 -18.91 -12.10 5.68
C ALA A 277 -17.98 -11.90 4.48
N TYR A 278 -17.30 -10.76 4.42
CA TYR A 278 -16.33 -10.49 3.37
C TYR A 278 -15.06 -11.34 3.49
N LYS A 279 -14.55 -11.57 4.71
CA LYS A 279 -13.44 -12.52 4.96
C LYS A 279 -13.80 -13.93 4.50
N ASN A 280 -15.00 -14.40 4.84
CA ASN A 280 -15.52 -15.68 4.40
C ASN A 280 -15.70 -15.75 2.87
N PHE A 281 -16.17 -14.67 2.23
CA PHE A 281 -16.22 -14.60 0.78
C PHE A 281 -14.83 -14.77 0.16
N LEU A 282 -13.83 -13.99 0.60
CA LEU A 282 -12.47 -14.07 0.05
C LEU A 282 -11.85 -15.48 0.25
N ASN A 283 -12.11 -16.12 1.38
CA ASN A 283 -11.63 -17.48 1.61
C ASN A 283 -12.36 -18.52 0.77
N SER A 284 -13.69 -18.48 0.70
CA SER A 284 -14.49 -19.44 -0.07
C SER A 284 -14.26 -19.30 -1.58
N LYS A 285 -14.18 -18.07 -2.08
CA LYS A 285 -13.99 -17.75 -3.50
C LYS A 285 -12.55 -17.95 -3.95
N PHE A 286 -11.59 -17.45 -3.17
CA PHE A 286 -10.19 -17.37 -3.61
C PHE A 286 -9.23 -18.24 -2.82
N HIS A 287 -9.63 -18.81 -1.69
CA HIS A 287 -8.76 -19.53 -0.73
C HIS A 287 -7.68 -18.62 -0.12
N VAL A 288 -8.02 -17.36 0.11
CA VAL A 288 -7.18 -16.40 0.84
C VAL A 288 -7.17 -16.75 2.33
N SER A 289 -5.99 -16.82 2.93
CA SER A 289 -5.83 -17.06 4.38
C SER A 289 -5.54 -15.78 5.17
N SER A 290 -4.93 -14.76 4.54
CA SER A 290 -4.63 -13.48 5.18
C SER A 290 -4.94 -12.31 4.26
N CYS A 291 -5.48 -11.24 4.85
CA CYS A 291 -5.74 -9.98 4.15
C CYS A 291 -4.98 -8.84 4.82
N ASP A 292 -4.23 -8.05 4.05
CA ASP A 292 -3.53 -6.86 4.52
C ASP A 292 -3.72 -5.66 3.56
N MET A 293 -2.89 -4.62 3.70
CA MET A 293 -3.00 -3.40 2.90
C MET A 293 -1.78 -3.11 2.02
N GLU A 294 -0.76 -3.99 2.01
CA GLU A 294 0.52 -3.72 1.34
C GLU A 294 1.08 -4.89 0.52
N GLY A 295 0.95 -6.14 0.99
CA GLY A 295 1.71 -7.28 0.48
C GLY A 295 1.65 -7.49 -1.02
N ALA A 296 0.47 -7.40 -1.64
CA ALA A 296 0.29 -7.58 -3.08
C ALA A 296 0.92 -6.44 -3.89
N ALA A 297 0.93 -5.20 -3.38
CA ALA A 297 1.59 -4.09 -4.07
C ALA A 297 3.11 -4.26 -4.06
N ILE A 298 3.67 -4.72 -2.94
CA ILE A 298 5.10 -5.04 -2.85
C ILE A 298 5.43 -6.20 -3.78
N ALA A 299 4.63 -7.26 -3.76
CA ALA A 299 4.78 -8.43 -4.63
C ALA A 299 4.80 -8.02 -6.12
N LEU A 300 3.83 -7.21 -6.54
CA LEU A 300 3.67 -6.77 -7.92
C LEU A 300 4.90 -5.99 -8.42
N VAL A 301 5.38 -5.02 -7.63
CA VAL A 301 6.58 -4.26 -7.98
C VAL A 301 7.81 -5.18 -8.04
N CYS A 302 7.97 -6.09 -7.08
CA CYS A 302 9.08 -7.03 -7.09
C CYS A 302 9.05 -7.95 -8.32
N HIS A 303 7.86 -8.45 -8.68
CA HIS A 303 7.66 -9.27 -9.87
C HIS A 303 8.04 -8.52 -11.15
N GLN A 304 7.64 -7.26 -11.30
CA GLN A 304 8.00 -6.43 -12.46
C GLN A 304 9.51 -6.14 -12.56
N HIS A 305 10.22 -6.13 -11.44
CA HIS A 305 11.68 -5.99 -11.40
C HIS A 305 12.45 -7.33 -11.45
N TYR A 306 11.75 -8.46 -11.57
CA TYR A 306 12.34 -9.81 -11.47
C TYR A 306 13.12 -10.03 -10.16
N ILE A 307 12.62 -9.45 -9.07
CA ILE A 307 13.20 -9.56 -7.72
C ILE A 307 12.32 -10.50 -6.88
N PRO A 308 12.89 -11.52 -6.21
CA PRO A 308 12.11 -12.42 -5.36
C PRO A 308 11.42 -11.67 -4.21
N PHE A 309 10.17 -12.02 -3.95
CA PHE A 309 9.37 -11.48 -2.84
C PHE A 309 8.86 -12.59 -1.91
N LEU A 310 8.97 -12.37 -0.60
CA LEU A 310 8.40 -13.23 0.43
C LEU A 310 7.76 -12.39 1.54
N GLY A 311 6.50 -12.70 1.89
CA GLY A 311 5.76 -12.02 2.93
C GLY A 311 5.50 -12.89 4.17
N PHE A 312 5.70 -12.34 5.36
CA PHE A 312 5.37 -12.94 6.65
C PHE A 312 4.25 -12.14 7.32
N LYS A 313 3.11 -12.76 7.62
CA LYS A 313 1.96 -12.04 8.18
C LYS A 313 1.48 -12.65 9.48
N ALA A 314 1.68 -11.92 10.57
CA ALA A 314 1.09 -12.30 11.85
C ALA A 314 -0.40 -11.92 11.88
N LEU A 315 -1.25 -12.91 12.13
CA LEU A 315 -2.70 -12.71 12.18
C LEU A 315 -3.07 -11.98 13.47
N HIS A 316 -3.73 -10.82 13.35
CA HIS A 316 -4.05 -9.97 14.50
C HIS A 316 -5.48 -10.11 15.01
N ASP A 317 -6.28 -10.98 14.39
CA ASP A 317 -7.65 -11.29 14.78
C ASP A 317 -7.95 -12.79 14.54
N ASP A 318 -9.02 -13.27 15.17
CA ASP A 318 -9.55 -14.60 14.93
C ASP A 318 -10.56 -14.61 13.77
N TYR A 319 -10.73 -15.79 13.18
CA TYR A 319 -11.84 -16.06 12.27
C TYR A 319 -13.14 -16.23 13.08
N ALA A 320 -13.76 -15.14 13.49
CA ALA A 320 -14.99 -15.16 14.28
C ALA A 320 -16.18 -14.64 13.46
N ALA A 321 -17.25 -15.43 13.39
CA ALA A 321 -18.57 -14.90 13.09
C ALA A 321 -19.00 -14.02 14.28
N PRO A 322 -19.63 -12.86 14.07
CA PRO A 322 -20.19 -12.12 15.19
C PRO A 322 -21.14 -13.03 15.96
N ASN A 323 -21.07 -13.00 17.30
CA ASN A 323 -22.16 -13.50 18.14
C ASN A 323 -23.45 -12.86 17.61
N PRO A 324 -24.57 -13.58 17.50
CA PRO A 324 -25.80 -13.06 16.92
C PRO A 324 -26.33 -11.89 17.76
N VAL A 325 -25.81 -10.68 17.50
CA VAL A 325 -26.48 -9.44 17.82
C VAL A 325 -27.64 -9.42 16.84
N GLN A 326 -28.87 -9.41 17.37
CA GLN A 326 -30.05 -9.20 16.54
C GLN A 326 -29.75 -8.04 15.58
N PRO A 327 -29.88 -8.24 14.25
CA PRO A 327 -29.67 -7.15 13.33
C PRO A 327 -30.58 -5.99 13.77
N PRO A 328 -30.10 -4.74 13.78
CA PRO A 328 -30.96 -3.60 14.08
C PRO A 328 -32.20 -3.71 13.19
N SER A 329 -33.39 -3.76 13.81
CA SER A 329 -34.63 -3.89 13.08
C SER A 329 -34.76 -2.69 12.15
N CYS A 330 -34.64 -2.89 10.85
CA CYS A 330 -34.97 -1.88 9.85
C CYS A 330 -36.49 -1.70 9.84
N SER A 331 -37.02 -0.95 10.80
CA SER A 331 -38.29 -0.27 10.61
C SER A 331 -38.07 0.76 9.49
N PRO A 332 -38.91 0.82 8.45
CA PRO A 332 -38.87 1.93 7.51
C PRO A 332 -39.02 3.20 8.34
N SER A 333 -37.97 4.02 8.42
CA SER A 333 -38.13 5.38 8.90
C SER A 333 -39.14 6.02 7.96
N THR A 334 -40.32 6.35 8.48
CA THR A 334 -41.25 7.26 7.81
C THR A 334 -40.43 8.46 7.33
N PRO A 335 -40.57 8.88 6.06
CA PRO A 335 -39.93 10.10 5.58
C PRO A 335 -40.24 11.21 6.59
N PRO A 336 -39.28 12.07 6.96
CA PRO A 336 -39.56 13.17 7.86
C PRO A 336 -40.73 13.98 7.28
N THR A 337 -41.88 13.95 7.95
CA THR A 337 -43.08 14.72 7.61
C THR A 337 -42.93 16.21 7.90
N SER A 338 -41.75 16.64 8.35
CA SER A 338 -41.40 18.04 8.56
C SER A 338 -40.63 18.57 7.34
N PRO A 339 -41.11 19.63 6.67
CA PRO A 339 -40.29 20.33 5.68
C PRO A 339 -38.99 20.82 6.35
N PRO A 340 -37.88 20.95 5.60
CA PRO A 340 -36.64 21.48 6.15
C PRO A 340 -36.90 22.85 6.78
N PRO A 341 -36.23 23.19 7.90
CA PRO A 341 -36.38 24.51 8.50
C PRO A 341 -36.06 25.57 7.45
N SER A 342 -37.02 26.48 7.24
CA SER A 342 -36.85 27.64 6.38
C SER A 342 -35.61 28.42 6.82
N ASN A 343 -34.72 28.72 5.87
CA ASN A 343 -33.59 29.61 6.09
C ASN A 343 -34.06 30.89 6.82
N PRO A 344 -33.25 31.44 7.74
CA PRO A 344 -33.58 32.68 8.40
C PRO A 344 -33.77 33.81 7.35
N PRO A 345 -34.70 34.75 7.59
CA PRO A 345 -34.99 35.79 6.61
C PRO A 345 -33.76 36.65 6.36
N THR A 346 -33.32 36.70 5.11
CA THR A 346 -32.39 37.72 4.61
C THR A 346 -33.07 39.08 4.67
N SER A 347 -32.44 40.02 5.37
CA SER A 347 -32.83 41.43 5.46
C SER A 347 -33.01 42.07 4.07
N PRO A 348 -34.03 42.91 3.85
CA PRO A 348 -34.21 43.62 2.59
C PRO A 348 -33.29 44.84 2.60
N ASP A 349 -32.39 44.93 1.62
CA ASP A 349 -31.98 46.17 0.96
C ASP A 349 -30.75 45.91 0.10
N SER A 350 -30.98 45.54 -1.16
CA SER A 350 -30.06 45.76 -2.29
C SER A 350 -30.82 45.52 -3.60
N PRO A 351 -30.88 46.51 -4.52
CA PRO A 351 -31.62 46.36 -5.77
C PRO A 351 -30.86 45.44 -6.76
N PRO A 352 -31.57 44.74 -7.66
CA PRO A 352 -30.96 43.79 -8.58
C PRO A 352 -30.29 44.51 -9.77
N PRO A 353 -29.12 44.04 -10.25
CA PRO A 353 -28.60 44.46 -11.55
C PRO A 353 -29.39 43.78 -12.69
N SER A 354 -29.65 44.55 -13.74
CA SER A 354 -30.45 44.21 -14.92
C SER A 354 -29.78 43.18 -15.83
N ASN A 355 -30.56 42.19 -16.30
CA ASN A 355 -30.17 41.22 -17.33
C ASN A 355 -29.96 41.88 -18.71
N PRO A 356 -28.91 41.52 -19.47
CA PRO A 356 -28.82 41.81 -20.90
C PRO A 356 -29.59 40.78 -21.76
N PRO A 357 -29.99 41.14 -22.99
CA PRO A 357 -30.93 40.35 -23.80
C PRO A 357 -30.28 39.15 -24.51
N THR A 358 -31.12 38.17 -24.80
CA THR A 358 -30.90 36.90 -25.50
C THR A 358 -30.44 37.07 -26.95
N SER A 359 -29.48 36.26 -27.38
CA SER A 359 -29.07 36.09 -28.79
C SER A 359 -29.29 34.63 -29.25
N PRO A 360 -29.64 34.39 -30.54
CA PRO A 360 -30.05 33.08 -31.06
C PRO A 360 -28.84 32.16 -31.38
N PRO A 361 -29.05 30.84 -31.61
CA PRO A 361 -27.96 29.88 -31.65
C PRO A 361 -27.26 29.86 -33.02
N PRO A 362 -25.93 29.62 -33.09
CA PRO A 362 -25.26 29.35 -34.35
C PRO A 362 -25.07 27.84 -34.60
N SER A 363 -25.06 27.54 -35.89
CA SER A 363 -24.91 26.26 -36.57
C SER A 363 -23.49 25.69 -36.55
N SER A 364 -23.40 24.41 -36.90
CA SER A 364 -22.25 23.51 -36.95
C SER A 364 -21.15 23.86 -37.97
N SER A 365 -19.87 23.89 -37.53
CA SER A 365 -18.65 23.45 -38.27
C SER A 365 -17.41 23.41 -37.33
N PRO A 366 -16.30 22.71 -37.67
CA PRO A 366 -15.35 22.17 -36.66
C PRO A 366 -13.97 22.86 -36.52
N SER A 367 -13.34 22.61 -35.35
CA SER A 367 -11.90 22.76 -34.94
C SER A 367 -11.41 24.15 -34.49
N PRO A 368 -10.37 24.32 -33.60
CA PRO A 368 -9.27 23.41 -33.24
C PRO A 368 -8.94 23.24 -31.72
N SER A 369 -7.95 22.38 -31.43
CA SER A 369 -7.44 21.90 -30.12
C SER A 369 -7.13 22.97 -29.06
N PRO A 370 -7.26 22.67 -27.75
CA PRO A 370 -6.96 23.63 -26.68
C PRO A 370 -5.46 23.70 -26.35
N ALA A 371 -4.97 24.94 -26.22
CA ALA A 371 -3.62 25.27 -25.77
C ALA A 371 -3.48 25.14 -24.24
N TYR A 372 -2.37 24.58 -23.78
CA TYR A 372 -2.01 24.49 -22.36
C TYR A 372 -1.58 25.86 -21.77
N PRO A 373 -1.86 26.14 -20.48
CA PRO A 373 -1.37 27.34 -19.81
C PRO A 373 0.12 27.22 -19.43
N PRO A 374 0.85 28.35 -19.25
CA PRO A 374 2.29 28.34 -18.99
C PRO A 374 2.63 27.97 -17.52
N PRO A 375 3.85 27.47 -17.26
CA PRO A 375 4.26 26.98 -15.95
C PRO A 375 4.59 28.09 -14.95
N TYR A 376 4.33 27.79 -13.67
CA TYR A 376 4.47 28.65 -12.51
C TYR A 376 5.94 28.84 -12.10
N THR A 377 6.40 30.09 -11.92
CA THR A 377 7.76 30.42 -11.43
C THR A 377 7.73 30.76 -9.94
N PRO A 378 8.56 30.14 -9.08
CA PRO A 378 8.64 30.51 -7.66
C PRO A 378 9.60 31.70 -7.43
N PRO A 379 9.33 32.58 -6.45
CA PRO A 379 10.19 33.73 -6.18
C PRO A 379 11.45 33.35 -5.37
N SER A 380 12.56 33.96 -5.76
CA SER A 380 13.87 33.93 -5.12
C SER A 380 14.03 35.04 -4.07
N SER A 381 14.57 34.74 -2.89
CA SER A 381 15.56 35.53 -2.09
C SER A 381 15.53 35.10 -0.58
N PRO A 382 16.43 35.59 0.32
CA PRO A 382 17.44 34.74 0.96
C PRO A 382 17.23 34.57 2.48
N PHE A 383 17.64 33.42 3.04
CA PHE A 383 17.66 33.21 4.50
C PHE A 383 18.95 33.76 5.14
N PRO A 384 18.86 34.55 6.23
CA PRO A 384 19.91 34.64 7.23
C PRO A 384 19.71 33.61 8.35
N SER A 385 20.78 33.44 9.13
CA SER A 385 21.08 32.39 10.10
C SER A 385 20.35 32.47 11.45
N SER A 386 20.17 31.26 12.02
CA SER A 386 20.22 30.85 13.44
C SER A 386 19.07 31.17 14.43
N SER A 387 18.77 30.12 15.22
CA SER A 387 18.30 30.06 16.62
C SER A 387 16.81 29.73 16.92
N SER A 388 16.65 28.58 17.60
CA SER A 388 15.72 28.20 18.68
C SER A 388 14.19 28.44 18.56
N SER A 389 13.46 27.33 18.32
CA SER A 389 12.15 26.91 18.91
C SER A 389 10.87 27.77 18.67
N PRO A 390 9.65 27.23 18.89
CA PRO A 390 9.05 25.98 18.42
C PRO A 390 7.86 26.23 17.45
N SER A 391 7.34 25.13 16.88
CA SER A 391 6.26 25.04 15.90
C SER A 391 4.97 25.83 16.22
N LEU A 392 4.53 26.66 15.28
CA LEU A 392 3.19 27.22 15.20
C LEU A 392 2.55 26.78 13.87
N TYR A 393 1.65 25.81 13.92
CA TYR A 393 0.58 25.65 12.92
C TYR A 393 -0.75 25.93 13.65
N PRO A 394 -1.62 26.79 13.12
CA PRO A 394 -2.91 27.09 13.74
C PRO A 394 -3.90 25.94 13.49
N SER A 395 -4.38 25.35 14.58
CA SER A 395 -5.49 24.40 14.62
C SER A 395 -6.78 25.10 14.20
N ILE A 396 -7.42 24.61 13.14
CA ILE A 396 -8.80 24.98 12.78
C ILE A 396 -9.69 23.76 13.06
N PHE A 397 -10.78 24.03 13.78
CA PHE A 397 -11.82 23.16 14.36
C PHE A 397 -11.61 22.70 15.82
N PRO A 398 -12.39 23.24 16.78
CA PRO A 398 -12.45 22.69 18.13
C PRO A 398 -13.34 21.45 18.11
N PHE A 399 -12.74 20.27 18.21
CA PHE A 399 -13.47 19.10 18.69
C PHE A 399 -13.62 19.28 20.20
N SER A 400 -14.85 19.51 20.66
CA SER A 400 -15.20 19.36 22.06
C SER A 400 -14.91 17.91 22.46
N SER A 401 -13.93 17.70 23.32
CA SER A 401 -13.58 16.39 23.87
C SER A 401 -14.80 15.76 24.54
N PRO A 402 -15.16 14.50 24.24
CA PRO A 402 -15.90 13.71 25.21
C PRO A 402 -15.00 13.47 26.43
N SER A 403 -15.65 13.39 27.58
CA SER A 403 -15.10 12.97 28.87
C SER A 403 -14.16 11.77 28.77
N THR A 404 -13.22 11.70 29.72
CA THR A 404 -12.29 10.59 30.02
C THR A 404 -12.72 9.24 29.43
N PRO A 405 -11.84 8.53 28.67
CA PRO A 405 -12.19 7.20 28.20
C PRO A 405 -12.54 6.32 29.40
N ASP A 406 -13.64 5.55 29.29
CA ASP A 406 -13.97 4.49 30.24
C ASP A 406 -12.71 3.65 30.50
N ASP A 407 -12.40 3.38 31.77
CA ASP A 407 -11.20 2.64 32.17
C ASP A 407 -11.10 1.29 31.41
N ASP A 408 -12.25 0.66 31.11
CA ASP A 408 -12.33 -0.58 30.32
C ASP A 408 -11.84 -0.40 28.87
N VAL A 409 -12.13 0.74 28.22
CA VAL A 409 -11.68 1.01 26.84
C VAL A 409 -10.17 1.26 26.80
N ALA A 410 -9.65 1.94 27.82
CA ALA A 410 -8.21 2.17 27.96
C ALA A 410 -7.46 0.86 28.19
N VAL A 411 -7.96 -0.01 29.07
CA VAL A 411 -7.38 -1.35 29.34
C VAL A 411 -7.40 -2.23 28.09
N ILE A 412 -8.50 -2.26 27.34
CA ILE A 412 -8.59 -3.03 26.08
C ILE A 412 -7.60 -2.51 25.02
N ALA A 413 -7.42 -1.19 24.93
CA ALA A 413 -6.47 -0.59 24.01
C ALA A 413 -5.01 -0.92 24.39
N GLU A 414 -4.70 -0.91 25.68
CA GLU A 414 -3.38 -1.30 26.21
C GLU A 414 -3.09 -2.78 25.99
N GLU A 415 -4.04 -3.67 26.30
CA GLU A 415 -3.90 -5.11 26.07
C GLU A 415 -3.70 -5.44 24.58
N LYS A 416 -4.48 -4.82 23.68
CA LYS A 416 -4.30 -4.97 22.23
C LYS A 416 -2.92 -4.49 21.77
N SER A 417 -2.42 -3.39 22.34
CA SER A 417 -1.08 -2.86 22.05
C SER A 417 0.01 -3.87 22.45
N CYS A 418 -0.12 -4.49 23.63
CA CYS A 418 0.82 -5.51 24.11
C CYS A 418 0.83 -6.77 23.23
N ILE A 419 -0.35 -7.29 22.86
CA ILE A 419 -0.42 -8.45 21.96
C ILE A 419 0.15 -8.11 20.59
N TYR A 420 -0.15 -6.93 20.01
CA TYR A 420 0.44 -6.54 18.72
C TYR A 420 1.96 -6.44 18.79
N GLY A 421 2.51 -5.98 19.92
CA GLY A 421 3.94 -6.05 20.20
C GLY A 421 4.51 -7.47 20.11
N LEU A 422 3.87 -8.44 20.77
CA LEU A 422 4.24 -9.87 20.71
C LEU A 422 4.21 -10.40 19.27
N LEU A 423 3.17 -10.07 18.51
CA LEU A 423 3.03 -10.51 17.11
C LEU A 423 4.17 -9.97 16.24
N ILE A 424 4.53 -8.69 16.41
CA ILE A 424 5.63 -8.06 15.69
C ILE A 424 6.97 -8.69 16.10
N GLU A 425 7.21 -8.96 17.39
CA GLU A 425 8.42 -9.63 17.85
C GLU A 425 8.56 -11.04 17.23
N ASN A 426 7.48 -11.80 17.12
CA ASN A 426 7.45 -13.08 16.42
C ASN A 426 7.77 -12.93 14.92
N CYS A 427 7.24 -11.90 14.24
CA CYS A 427 7.61 -11.59 12.85
C CYS A 427 9.10 -11.28 12.70
N VAL A 428 9.67 -10.51 13.62
CA VAL A 428 11.12 -10.23 13.67
C VAL A 428 11.89 -11.54 13.84
N LYS A 429 11.51 -12.40 14.78
CA LYS A 429 12.13 -13.72 15.02
C LYS A 429 12.17 -14.57 13.75
N VAL A 430 11.03 -14.72 13.06
CA VAL A 430 10.92 -15.50 11.80
C VAL A 430 11.76 -14.88 10.69
N THR A 431 11.75 -13.55 10.56
CA THR A 431 12.54 -12.84 9.55
C THR A 431 14.04 -13.03 9.79
N HIS A 432 14.51 -12.92 11.04
CA HIS A 432 15.89 -13.18 11.40
C HIS A 432 16.30 -14.63 11.10
N GLU A 433 15.46 -15.61 11.43
CA GLU A 433 15.71 -17.02 11.13
C GLU A 433 15.87 -17.25 9.62
N PHE A 434 14.98 -16.66 8.81
CA PHE A 434 15.06 -16.75 7.35
C PHE A 434 16.38 -16.16 6.81
N ILE A 435 16.73 -14.95 7.24
CA ILE A 435 17.94 -14.24 6.80
C ILE A 435 19.21 -15.01 7.21
N THR A 436 19.25 -15.56 8.43
CA THR A 436 20.48 -16.17 8.95
C THR A 436 20.70 -17.60 8.47
N LYS A 437 19.64 -18.38 8.25
CA LYS A 437 19.77 -19.82 7.93
C LYS A 437 19.48 -20.16 6.48
N TYR A 438 18.65 -19.37 5.81
CA TYR A 438 17.98 -19.83 4.59
C TYR A 438 18.19 -18.92 3.39
N SER A 439 18.49 -17.65 3.59
CA SER A 439 18.62 -16.66 2.51
C SER A 439 19.86 -16.83 1.61
N HIS A 440 20.65 -17.88 1.82
CA HIS A 440 21.77 -18.31 0.98
C HIS A 440 21.34 -19.40 -0.01
N MET A 441 20.30 -20.16 0.35
CA MET A 441 19.78 -21.28 -0.44
C MET A 441 18.88 -20.78 -1.58
N SER A 442 18.68 -19.47 -1.64
CA SER A 442 17.77 -18.77 -2.54
C SER A 442 18.55 -17.85 -3.51
N ASP A 443 19.84 -18.14 -3.70
CA ASP A 443 20.79 -17.31 -4.46
C ASP A 443 20.83 -17.69 -5.94
N ASP A 444 20.42 -18.93 -6.26
CA ASP A 444 20.38 -19.48 -7.63
C ASP A 444 19.00 -19.33 -8.30
N VAL A 445 18.31 -18.22 -8.05
CA VAL A 445 17.03 -17.94 -8.72
C VAL A 445 17.31 -17.24 -10.04
N SER A 446 17.27 -18.01 -11.13
CA SER A 446 17.38 -17.52 -12.50
C SER A 446 16.15 -16.69 -12.90
N VAL A 447 16.33 -15.67 -13.75
CA VAL A 447 15.21 -14.86 -14.29
C VAL A 447 14.09 -15.72 -14.90
N SER A 448 14.39 -16.91 -15.41
CA SER A 448 13.38 -17.86 -15.94
C SER A 448 12.43 -18.47 -14.91
N SER A 449 12.58 -18.17 -13.62
CA SER A 449 11.65 -18.59 -12.57
C SER A 449 10.54 -17.56 -12.28
N PHE A 450 10.56 -16.42 -12.98
CA PHE A 450 9.59 -15.33 -12.84
C PHE A 450 8.55 -15.36 -13.95
#